data_AF-A0AA90ZTD0-F1
#
_entry.id   AF-A0AA90ZTD0-F1
#
_cell.length_a   1.000
_cell.length_b   1.000
_cell.length_c   1.000
_cell.angle_alpha   90.00
_cell.angle_beta   90.00
_cell.angle_gamma   90.00
#
_symmetry.space_group_name_H-M   'P 1'
#
loop_
_entity.id
_entity.type
_entity.pdbx_description
1 polymer ?
#
loop_
_entity_poly.entity_id
_entity_poly.type
_entity_poly.pdbx_seq_one_letter_code
_entity_poly.pdbx_strand_id
1 'polypeptide(L)'
;MKKIKLFSIVAAFVAAFAFTSCNTGDDNSYSYLTKEQQLSYQKTMAMGSYNNMKLIFDHKNAANTSIKTDSVDTYCNVSMYGDSIIRVANFPVAKIAEHIYNNNKALADALAKESPRDITCKFMVLPNSTDKIAYLYVFPTDIELNLAYGENNEAHKVVLRFTYSPYQYGVCLLTTKEMGFAFYLNQIYVDGKPTDYLQSTTTSKKYIAFLCQPAWKKK
;
A
#
# COMPACT_ATOMS: atom_id res chain seq x y z
N MET A 1 12.69 -1.43 -32.73
CA MET A 1 12.12 -1.93 -31.45
C MET A 1 11.02 -0.99 -30.99
N LYS A 2 9.75 -1.42 -31.02
CA LYS A 2 8.59 -0.57 -30.68
C LYS A 2 8.65 -0.23 -29.19
N LYS A 3 8.80 1.05 -28.87
CA LYS A 3 8.81 1.59 -27.51
C LYS A 3 7.42 1.40 -26.91
N ILE A 4 7.24 0.38 -26.07
CA ILE A 4 6.03 0.25 -25.24
C ILE A 4 5.97 1.52 -24.39
N LYS A 5 4.99 2.37 -24.66
CA LYS A 5 4.90 3.70 -24.08
C LYS A 5 4.43 3.57 -22.64
N LEU A 6 5.23 4.10 -21.72
CA LEU A 6 5.04 4.35 -20.28
C LEU A 6 3.58 4.65 -19.82
N PHE A 7 2.68 5.11 -20.70
CA PHE A 7 1.26 5.30 -20.42
C PHE A 7 0.43 4.00 -20.30
N SER A 8 0.93 2.85 -20.77
CA SER A 8 0.16 1.58 -20.75
C SER A 8 -0.02 0.98 -19.36
N ILE A 9 0.81 1.37 -18.38
CA ILE A 9 0.68 0.91 -16.99
C ILE A 9 -0.59 1.50 -16.36
N VAL A 10 -0.93 2.76 -16.67
CA VAL A 10 -2.19 3.40 -16.23
C VAL A 10 -3.41 2.77 -16.91
N ALA A 11 -3.29 2.38 -18.19
CA ALA A 11 -4.37 1.67 -18.89
C ALA A 11 -4.59 0.25 -18.34
N ALA A 12 -3.54 -0.45 -17.88
CA ALA A 12 -3.69 -1.73 -17.17
C ALA A 12 -4.35 -1.57 -15.78
N PHE A 13 -4.31 -0.38 -15.18
CA PHE A 13 -5.07 -0.07 -13.96
C PHE A 13 -6.56 0.23 -14.20
N VAL A 14 -7.01 0.41 -15.45
CA VAL A 14 -8.40 0.78 -15.78
C VAL A 14 -9.08 -0.16 -16.79
N ALA A 15 -8.34 -0.94 -17.58
CA ALA A 15 -8.87 -1.67 -18.73
C ALA A 15 -8.96 -3.21 -18.57
N ALA A 16 -9.11 -3.73 -17.35
CA ALA A 16 -9.42 -5.16 -17.14
C ALA A 16 -10.94 -5.48 -17.22
N PHE A 17 -11.72 -4.66 -17.93
CA PHE A 17 -13.10 -4.97 -18.31
C PHE A 17 -13.23 -5.01 -19.84
N ALA A 18 -12.79 -6.12 -20.44
CA ALA A 18 -13.29 -6.59 -21.73
C ALA A 18 -12.97 -8.09 -21.88
N PHE A 19 -14.02 -8.86 -22.10
CA PHE A 19 -14.07 -10.32 -22.19
C PHE A 19 -13.01 -10.95 -23.11
N THR A 20 -12.39 -12.02 -22.62
CA THR A 20 -12.18 -13.25 -23.41
C THR A 20 -12.71 -14.43 -22.59
N SER A 21 -14.04 -14.58 -22.61
CA SER A 21 -14.67 -15.84 -22.27
C SER A 21 -14.48 -16.78 -23.45
N CYS A 22 -13.52 -17.70 -23.31
CA CYS A 22 -13.56 -18.98 -24.00
C CYS A 22 -13.35 -20.07 -22.95
N ASN A 23 -14.36 -20.26 -22.09
CA ASN A 23 -14.73 -21.61 -21.69
C ASN A 23 -16.22 -21.66 -21.40
N THR A 24 -16.94 -22.37 -22.26
CA THR A 24 -18.33 -22.75 -22.09
C THR A 24 -18.37 -23.81 -20.98
N GLY A 25 -18.78 -23.41 -19.80
CA GLY A 25 -18.93 -24.31 -18.65
C GLY A 25 -19.40 -23.51 -17.45
N ASP A 26 -20.66 -23.67 -17.12
CA ASP A 26 -21.26 -23.22 -15.87
C ASP A 26 -20.39 -23.67 -14.69
N ASP A 27 -19.64 -22.74 -14.11
CA ASP A 27 -19.23 -22.78 -12.71
C ASP A 27 -18.64 -21.41 -12.34
N ASN A 28 -19.50 -20.56 -11.81
CA ASN A 28 -19.16 -19.23 -11.31
C ASN A 28 -18.42 -19.33 -9.95
N SER A 29 -17.43 -20.22 -9.85
CA SER A 29 -16.64 -20.39 -8.63
C SER A 29 -15.34 -19.60 -8.74
N TYR A 30 -15.24 -18.53 -7.96
CA TYR A 30 -13.96 -17.88 -7.68
C TYR A 30 -13.09 -18.88 -6.89
N SER A 31 -12.23 -19.61 -7.59
CA SER A 31 -11.33 -20.58 -6.96
C SER A 31 -9.99 -19.93 -6.68
N TYR A 32 -9.52 -19.99 -5.43
CA TYR A 32 -8.20 -19.51 -5.05
C TYR A 32 -7.10 -20.29 -5.78
N LEU A 33 -5.98 -19.63 -6.07
CA LEU A 33 -4.79 -20.32 -6.58
C LEU A 33 -4.32 -21.36 -5.56
N THR A 34 -3.89 -22.51 -6.07
CA THR A 34 -3.20 -23.54 -5.26
C THR A 34 -1.92 -22.99 -4.62
N LYS A 35 -1.41 -23.65 -3.59
CA LYS A 35 -0.17 -23.25 -2.92
C LYS A 35 1.02 -23.24 -3.89
N GLU A 36 1.06 -24.20 -4.80
CA GLU A 36 2.09 -24.35 -5.82
C GLU A 36 2.03 -23.19 -6.83
N GLN A 37 0.83 -22.81 -7.26
CA GLN A 37 0.63 -21.65 -8.14
C GLN A 37 1.01 -20.34 -7.45
N GLN A 38 0.58 -20.13 -6.19
CA GLN A 38 1.02 -18.97 -5.38
C GLN A 38 2.55 -18.88 -5.33
N LEU A 39 3.20 -19.99 -4.99
CA LEU A 39 4.66 -20.05 -4.87
C LEU A 39 5.36 -19.75 -6.21
N SER A 40 4.83 -20.24 -7.33
CA SER A 40 5.39 -19.98 -8.66
C SER A 40 5.36 -18.48 -9.02
N TYR A 41 4.23 -17.82 -8.77
CA TYR A 41 4.12 -16.37 -8.97
C TYR A 41 5.07 -15.60 -8.05
N GLN A 42 5.09 -15.96 -6.77
CA GLN A 42 5.95 -15.30 -5.77
C GLN A 42 7.44 -15.42 -6.13
N LYS A 43 7.90 -16.60 -6.56
CA LYS A 43 9.25 -16.83 -7.11
C LYS A 43 9.55 -15.92 -8.29
N THR A 44 8.60 -15.81 -9.20
CA THR A 44 8.76 -15.00 -10.41
C THR A 44 8.85 -13.51 -10.10
N MET A 45 8.10 -13.04 -9.09
CA MET A 45 8.10 -11.65 -8.62
C MET A 45 9.39 -11.32 -7.86
N ALA A 46 9.89 -12.21 -7.02
CA ALA A 46 11.08 -11.98 -6.20
C ALA A 46 12.38 -11.75 -6.99
N MET A 47 12.43 -12.17 -8.25
CA MET A 47 13.55 -11.86 -9.14
C MET A 47 13.59 -10.38 -9.58
N GLY A 48 12.55 -9.59 -9.27
CA GLY A 48 12.50 -8.17 -9.58
C GLY A 48 13.28 -7.31 -8.59
N SER A 49 14.03 -6.33 -9.11
CA SER A 49 14.68 -5.28 -8.30
C SER A 49 13.86 -4.00 -8.38
N TYR A 50 12.93 -3.82 -7.43
CA TYR A 50 11.97 -2.71 -7.41
C TYR A 50 12.56 -1.43 -6.76
N ASN A 51 13.71 -0.97 -7.27
CA ASN A 51 14.58 0.00 -6.59
C ASN A 51 14.18 1.48 -6.77
N ASN A 52 13.17 1.78 -7.60
CA ASN A 52 12.78 3.15 -7.94
C ASN A 52 11.29 3.35 -7.71
N MET A 53 10.85 3.26 -6.46
CA MET A 53 9.45 3.35 -6.09
C MET A 53 9.14 4.71 -5.44
N LYS A 54 7.87 5.06 -5.33
CA LYS A 54 7.35 6.21 -4.58
C LYS A 54 6.13 5.76 -3.81
N LEU A 55 6.03 6.22 -2.56
CA LEU A 55 4.85 6.07 -1.74
C LEU A 55 4.03 7.33 -1.88
N ILE A 56 2.81 7.16 -2.38
CA ILE A 56 1.90 8.26 -2.67
C ILE A 56 0.71 8.16 -1.73
N PHE A 57 0.34 9.27 -1.12
CA PHE A 57 -0.79 9.38 -0.18
C PHE A 57 -1.31 10.82 -0.18
N ASP A 58 -2.51 11.02 0.36
CA ASP A 58 -3.09 12.35 0.41
C ASP A 58 -2.45 13.22 1.49
N HIS A 59 -2.34 14.53 1.27
CA HIS A 59 -1.82 15.44 2.29
C HIS A 59 -2.52 16.80 2.27
N LYS A 60 -2.42 17.54 3.38
CA LYS A 60 -2.92 18.90 3.49
C LYS A 60 -1.80 19.90 3.20
N ASN A 61 -2.01 20.78 2.22
CA ASN A 61 -1.17 21.96 2.05
C ASN A 61 -1.91 23.16 2.68
N ALA A 62 -1.36 23.75 3.74
CA ALA A 62 -2.04 24.80 4.51
C ALA A 62 -2.38 26.08 3.71
N ALA A 63 -1.83 26.23 2.49
CA ALA A 63 -1.93 27.43 1.67
C ALA A 63 -2.78 27.29 0.39
N ASN A 64 -3.45 26.15 0.13
CA ASN A 64 -4.08 25.92 -1.18
C ASN A 64 -5.35 25.05 -1.13
N THR A 65 -6.40 25.47 -1.84
CA THR A 65 -7.75 24.84 -1.87
C THR A 65 -7.87 23.64 -2.81
N SER A 66 -6.81 23.28 -3.55
CA SER A 66 -6.80 22.13 -4.46
C SER A 66 -6.39 20.83 -3.73
N ILE A 67 -7.10 19.72 -3.99
CA ILE A 67 -6.67 18.36 -3.60
C ILE A 67 -5.29 18.10 -4.21
N LYS A 68 -4.25 17.99 -3.36
CA LYS A 68 -2.90 17.61 -3.79
C LYS A 68 -2.54 16.27 -3.16
N THR A 69 -1.92 15.42 -3.98
CA THR A 69 -1.33 14.15 -3.54
C THR A 69 0.13 14.41 -3.16
N ASP A 70 0.54 14.02 -1.96
CA ASP A 70 1.95 14.05 -1.57
C ASP A 70 2.63 12.76 -2.02
N SER A 71 3.94 12.83 -2.18
CA SER A 71 4.75 11.67 -2.50
C SER A 71 6.04 11.74 -1.73
N VAL A 72 6.33 10.67 -1.00
CA VAL A 72 7.65 10.48 -0.38
C VAL A 72 8.37 9.41 -1.18
N ASP A 73 9.64 9.67 -1.48
CA ASP A 73 10.49 8.65 -2.08
C ASP A 73 10.57 7.45 -1.12
N THR A 74 10.15 6.29 -1.61
CA THR A 74 10.19 5.02 -0.88
C THR A 74 10.94 4.02 -1.76
N TYR A 75 11.42 2.92 -1.19
CA TYR A 75 11.83 1.79 -2.00
C TYR A 75 11.11 0.55 -1.50
N CYS A 76 10.62 -0.26 -2.44
CA CYS A 76 9.96 -1.52 -2.14
C CYS A 76 10.98 -2.63 -2.53
N ASN A 77 11.26 -3.59 -1.65
CA ASN A 77 12.08 -4.77 -1.94
C ASN A 77 11.20 -6.01 -1.71
N VAL A 78 11.13 -6.91 -2.69
CA VAL A 78 10.39 -8.16 -2.52
C VAL A 78 11.37 -9.25 -2.14
N SER A 79 11.25 -9.79 -0.94
CA SER A 79 12.14 -10.82 -0.43
C SER A 79 11.38 -12.13 -0.24
N MET A 80 12.01 -13.24 -0.65
CA MET A 80 11.47 -14.60 -0.42
C MET A 80 12.17 -15.36 0.68
N TYR A 81 13.11 -14.75 1.40
CA TYR A 81 13.67 -15.37 2.59
C TYR A 81 12.62 -15.34 3.70
N GLY A 82 11.84 -16.42 3.80
CA GLY A 82 10.98 -16.71 4.94
C GLY A 82 9.53 -17.00 4.56
N ASP A 83 8.89 -16.12 3.78
CA ASP A 83 7.51 -16.21 3.28
C ASP A 83 7.27 -15.04 2.30
N SER A 84 6.14 -15.01 1.58
CA SER A 84 5.74 -14.00 0.59
C SER A 84 5.66 -12.57 1.14
N ILE A 85 6.83 -11.91 1.28
CA ILE A 85 6.95 -10.62 1.93
C ILE A 85 7.46 -9.56 0.95
N ILE A 86 6.75 -8.44 0.91
CA ILE A 86 7.21 -7.18 0.34
C ILE A 86 7.70 -6.32 1.50
N ARG A 87 8.98 -5.96 1.53
CA ARG A 87 9.51 -4.93 2.42
C ARG A 87 9.32 -3.56 1.76
N VAL A 88 8.64 -2.65 2.44
CA VAL A 88 8.55 -1.24 2.01
C VAL A 88 9.38 -0.44 3.00
N ALA A 89 10.40 0.23 2.50
CA ALA A 89 11.35 0.92 3.34
C ALA A 89 11.09 2.42 3.42
N ASN A 90 11.59 3.03 4.49
CA ASN A 90 11.40 4.46 4.78
C ASN A 90 9.91 4.88 4.77
N PHE A 91 9.01 4.04 5.30
CA PHE A 91 7.62 4.42 5.49
C PHE A 91 7.53 5.64 6.43
N PRO A 92 6.90 6.75 6.02
CA PRO A 92 7.00 8.03 6.72
C PRO A 92 6.00 8.12 7.88
N VAL A 93 6.28 7.46 9.01
CA VAL A 93 5.37 7.43 10.18
C VAL A 93 4.96 8.84 10.65
N ALA A 94 5.89 9.80 10.67
CA ALA A 94 5.59 11.19 11.05
C ALA A 94 4.50 11.84 10.21
N LYS A 95 4.33 11.43 8.95
CA LYS A 95 3.31 11.99 8.06
C LYS A 95 1.89 11.58 8.44
N ILE A 96 1.72 10.53 9.25
CA ILE A 96 0.42 10.15 9.79
C ILE A 96 -0.16 11.21 10.74
N ALA A 97 0.69 12.06 11.35
CA ALA A 97 0.24 13.16 12.20
C ALA A 97 -0.73 14.12 11.48
N GLU A 98 -0.54 14.32 10.16
CA GLU A 98 -1.42 15.19 9.35
C GLU A 98 -2.86 14.65 9.23
N HIS A 99 -3.06 13.37 9.55
CA HIS A 99 -4.32 12.64 9.43
C HIS A 99 -4.99 12.36 10.79
N ILE A 100 -4.46 12.93 11.87
CA ILE A 100 -5.07 12.88 13.20
C ILE A 100 -6.09 14.03 13.32
N TYR A 101 -7.36 13.66 13.31
CA TYR A 101 -8.54 14.50 13.46
C TYR A 101 -9.10 14.44 14.90
N ASN A 102 -10.26 15.07 15.15
CA ASN A 102 -10.95 15.13 16.44
C ASN A 102 -10.15 15.84 17.56
N ASN A 103 -9.35 16.84 17.20
CA ASN A 103 -8.58 17.67 18.15
C ASN A 103 -7.59 16.90 19.03
N ASN A 104 -7.18 15.68 18.65
CA ASN A 104 -6.14 14.94 19.39
C ASN A 104 -4.73 15.42 19.03
N LYS A 105 -4.45 16.69 19.36
CA LYS A 105 -3.19 17.37 19.03
C LYS A 105 -2.00 16.69 19.71
N ALA A 106 -2.16 16.21 20.94
CA ALA A 106 -1.07 15.56 21.68
C ALA A 106 -0.56 14.29 20.96
N LEU A 107 -1.48 13.44 20.47
CA LEU A 107 -1.10 12.28 19.66
C LEU A 107 -0.46 12.69 18.32
N ALA A 108 -1.02 13.69 17.65
CA ALA A 108 -0.47 14.20 16.39
C ALA A 108 0.96 14.71 16.57
N ASP A 109 1.21 15.52 17.59
CA ASP A 109 2.52 16.07 17.93
C ASP A 109 3.54 14.96 18.28
N ALA A 110 3.09 13.88 18.93
CA ALA A 110 3.93 12.73 19.25
C ALA A 110 4.30 11.94 17.97
N LEU A 111 3.31 11.64 17.12
CA LEU A 111 3.54 10.97 15.84
C LEU A 111 4.49 11.77 14.94
N ALA A 112 4.37 13.10 14.90
CA ALA A 112 5.20 13.96 14.07
C ALA A 112 6.71 13.88 14.37
N LYS A 113 7.10 13.32 15.53
CA LYS A 113 8.50 13.12 15.95
C LYS A 113 9.05 11.74 15.58
N GLU A 114 8.21 10.82 15.11
CA GLU A 114 8.62 9.47 14.76
C GLU A 114 9.54 9.46 13.54
N SER A 115 10.59 8.65 13.60
CA SER A 115 11.45 8.39 12.45
C SER A 115 10.75 7.49 11.42
N PRO A 116 11.11 7.58 10.13
CA PRO A 116 10.67 6.60 9.13
C PRO A 116 11.01 5.17 9.55
N ARG A 117 10.17 4.21 9.18
CA ARG A 117 10.35 2.79 9.51
C ARG A 117 10.24 1.91 8.27
N ASP A 118 10.90 0.77 8.29
CA ASP A 118 10.64 -0.27 7.31
C ASP A 118 9.42 -1.08 7.74
N ILE A 119 8.50 -1.33 6.82
CA ILE A 119 7.35 -2.20 7.02
C ILE A 119 7.47 -3.44 6.17
N THR A 120 6.85 -4.52 6.62
CA THR A 120 6.71 -5.75 5.85
C THR A 120 5.26 -5.94 5.45
N CYS A 121 5.02 -6.49 4.28
CA CYS A 121 3.69 -6.74 3.79
C CYS A 121 3.59 -8.18 3.29
N LYS A 122 2.65 -8.93 3.85
CA LYS A 122 2.24 -10.20 3.23
C LYS A 122 1.45 -9.89 1.97
N PHE A 123 1.47 -10.79 0.99
CA PHE A 123 0.65 -10.63 -0.20
C PHE A 123 0.10 -11.95 -0.70
N MET A 124 -1.05 -11.86 -1.37
CA MET A 124 -1.73 -12.98 -2.01
C MET A 124 -1.92 -12.66 -3.49
N VAL A 125 -1.54 -13.59 -4.37
CA VAL A 125 -1.78 -13.47 -5.81
C VAL A 125 -3.19 -13.93 -6.13
N LEU A 126 -3.87 -13.25 -7.05
CA LEU A 126 -5.28 -13.47 -7.33
C LEU A 126 -5.48 -14.43 -8.52
N PRO A 127 -6.60 -15.17 -8.57
CA PRO A 127 -6.84 -16.21 -9.59
C PRO A 127 -6.89 -15.69 -11.03
N ASN A 128 -7.22 -14.40 -11.22
CA ASN A 128 -7.24 -13.74 -12.52
C ASN A 128 -5.84 -13.38 -13.06
N SER A 129 -4.78 -13.82 -12.39
CA SER A 129 -3.39 -13.65 -12.82
C SER A 129 -3.05 -14.54 -14.02
N THR A 130 -2.15 -14.08 -14.88
CA THR A 130 -1.69 -14.76 -16.09
C THR A 130 -0.18 -14.98 -16.04
N ASP A 131 0.35 -15.71 -17.03
CA ASP A 131 1.79 -15.90 -17.25
C ASP A 131 2.60 -14.58 -17.36
N LYS A 132 1.93 -13.46 -17.65
CA LYS A 132 2.55 -12.14 -17.84
C LYS A 132 2.27 -11.15 -16.71
N ILE A 133 1.15 -11.31 -16.00
CA ILE A 133 0.65 -10.33 -15.03
C ILE A 133 0.17 -11.04 -13.78
N ALA A 134 0.74 -10.70 -12.63
CA ALA A 134 0.20 -11.10 -11.33
C ALA A 134 -0.62 -9.95 -10.73
N TYR A 135 -1.89 -10.23 -10.40
CA TYR A 135 -2.72 -9.36 -9.57
C TYR A 135 -2.57 -9.76 -8.12
N LEU A 136 -2.51 -8.80 -7.20
CA LEU A 136 -2.26 -9.11 -5.80
C LEU A 136 -3.01 -8.22 -4.82
N TYR A 137 -3.37 -8.79 -3.67
CA TYR A 137 -3.68 -8.05 -2.46
C TYR A 137 -2.46 -7.97 -1.57
N VAL A 138 -2.17 -6.78 -1.04
CA VAL A 138 -1.01 -6.52 -0.17
C VAL A 138 -1.50 -6.11 1.21
N PHE A 139 -0.97 -6.76 2.24
CA PHE A 139 -1.36 -6.63 3.64
C PHE A 139 -0.13 -6.25 4.47
N PRO A 140 0.09 -4.94 4.70
CA PRO A 140 1.15 -4.48 5.59
C PRO A 140 0.95 -4.99 7.02
N THR A 141 2.05 -5.27 7.70
CA THR A 141 2.06 -5.52 9.14
C THR A 141 1.78 -4.22 9.89
N ASP A 142 1.06 -4.34 11.00
CA ASP A 142 0.83 -3.23 11.91
C ASP A 142 2.16 -2.62 12.39
N ILE A 143 2.18 -1.30 12.58
CA ILE A 143 3.28 -0.62 13.25
C ILE A 143 2.88 -0.38 14.71
N GLU A 144 3.65 -0.95 15.63
CA GLU A 144 3.51 -0.68 17.07
C GLU A 144 4.51 0.41 17.49
N LEU A 145 3.99 1.43 18.18
CA LEU A 145 4.73 2.59 18.67
C LEU A 145 4.50 2.72 20.18
N ASN A 146 5.54 3.09 20.91
CA ASN A 146 5.42 3.51 22.31
C ASN A 146 5.66 5.01 22.34
N LEU A 147 4.58 5.78 22.49
CA LEU A 147 4.61 7.24 22.40
C LEU A 147 4.37 7.84 23.78
N ALA A 148 5.17 8.82 24.17
CA ALA A 148 4.92 9.61 25.38
C ALA A 148 4.24 10.94 25.01
N TYR A 149 3.04 11.20 25.53
CA TYR A 149 2.29 12.44 25.28
C TYR A 149 1.20 12.70 26.35
N GLY A 150 0.48 13.82 26.22
CA GLY A 150 -0.49 14.28 27.22
C GLY A 150 0.14 15.18 28.29
N GLU A 151 -0.66 15.66 29.23
CA GLU A 151 -0.24 16.64 30.24
C GLU A 151 0.91 16.13 31.13
N ASN A 152 0.90 14.83 31.44
CA ASN A 152 1.90 14.18 32.29
C ASN A 152 2.99 13.45 31.51
N ASN A 153 3.00 13.56 30.17
CA ASN A 153 3.92 12.82 29.30
C ASN A 153 3.87 11.29 29.54
N GLU A 154 2.67 10.75 29.67
CA GLU A 154 2.41 9.33 29.92
C GLU A 154 2.73 8.49 28.68
N ALA A 155 3.20 7.26 28.92
CA ALA A 155 3.52 6.32 27.85
C ALA A 155 2.25 5.59 27.39
N HIS A 156 1.98 5.65 26.09
CA HIS A 156 0.86 5.00 25.42
C HIS A 156 1.36 4.03 24.36
N LYS A 157 0.71 2.86 24.28
CA LYS A 157 0.90 1.93 23.17
C LYS A 157 0.00 2.33 22.01
N VAL A 158 0.59 2.83 20.93
CA VAL A 158 -0.13 3.24 19.71
C VAL A 158 0.11 2.21 18.61
N VAL A 159 -0.97 1.70 18.01
CA VAL A 159 -0.90 0.74 16.91
C VAL A 159 -1.52 1.34 15.66
N LEU A 160 -0.73 1.43 14.59
CA LEU A 160 -1.19 1.80 13.26
C LEU A 160 -1.57 0.51 12.53
N ARG A 161 -2.88 0.28 12.34
CA ARG A 161 -3.40 -0.93 11.71
C ARG A 161 -3.62 -0.74 10.23
N PHE A 162 -3.06 -1.66 9.45
CA PHE A 162 -3.18 -1.62 8.00
C PHE A 162 -4.13 -2.71 7.49
N THR A 163 -4.64 -2.49 6.28
CA THR A 163 -5.39 -3.49 5.52
C THR A 163 -5.11 -3.34 4.03
N TYR A 164 -5.47 -4.36 3.26
CA TYR A 164 -5.40 -4.31 1.81
C TYR A 164 -6.41 -3.30 1.23
N SER A 165 -6.15 -2.80 0.02
CA SER A 165 -7.14 -2.02 -0.70
C SER A 165 -8.17 -2.95 -1.38
N PRO A 166 -9.46 -2.90 -1.01
CA PRO A 166 -10.49 -3.69 -1.66
C PRO A 166 -10.87 -3.13 -3.04
N TYR A 167 -10.57 -1.86 -3.31
CA TYR A 167 -10.95 -1.16 -4.54
C TYR A 167 -9.81 -1.09 -5.57
N GLN A 168 -8.57 -1.30 -5.16
CA GLN A 168 -7.41 -1.21 -6.03
C GLN A 168 -6.44 -2.38 -5.76
N TYR A 169 -6.44 -3.32 -6.69
CA TYR A 169 -5.50 -4.43 -6.69
C TYR A 169 -4.09 -3.95 -7.02
N GLY A 170 -3.08 -4.60 -6.43
CA GLY A 170 -1.71 -4.50 -6.89
C GLY A 170 -1.51 -5.28 -8.18
N VAL A 171 -0.50 -4.88 -8.94
CA VAL A 171 -0.11 -5.50 -10.21
C VAL A 171 1.41 -5.67 -10.22
N CYS A 172 1.86 -6.84 -10.66
CA CYS A 172 3.24 -7.08 -11.03
C CYS A 172 3.30 -7.57 -12.48
N LEU A 173 4.01 -6.84 -13.34
CA LEU A 173 4.36 -7.28 -14.67
C LEU A 173 5.51 -8.28 -14.57
N LEU A 174 5.21 -9.56 -14.79
CA LEU A 174 6.17 -10.65 -14.57
C LEU A 174 7.30 -10.65 -15.59
N THR A 175 7.08 -10.06 -16.78
CA THR A 175 8.12 -9.95 -17.81
C THR A 175 9.08 -8.79 -17.54
N THR A 176 8.57 -7.59 -17.27
CA THR A 176 9.41 -6.39 -17.06
C THR A 176 9.87 -6.22 -15.62
N LYS A 177 9.34 -7.03 -14.69
CA LYS A 177 9.61 -6.94 -13.25
C LYS A 177 9.28 -5.56 -12.68
N GLU A 178 8.18 -4.98 -13.14
CA GLU A 178 7.61 -3.74 -12.62
C GLU A 178 6.42 -4.08 -11.73
N MET A 179 6.27 -3.36 -10.61
CA MET A 179 5.19 -3.59 -9.64
C MET A 179 4.60 -2.26 -9.20
N GLY A 180 3.30 -2.26 -8.88
CA GLY A 180 2.65 -1.23 -8.09
C GLY A 180 1.52 -1.82 -7.27
N PHE A 181 1.27 -1.31 -6.06
CA PHE A 181 0.23 -1.82 -5.18
C PHE A 181 -0.25 -0.76 -4.20
N ALA A 182 -1.48 -0.94 -3.71
CA ALA A 182 -2.10 -0.06 -2.75
C ALA A 182 -2.50 -0.81 -1.47
N PHE A 183 -2.50 -0.08 -0.36
CA PHE A 183 -2.96 -0.54 0.95
C PHE A 183 -3.46 0.65 1.77
N TYR A 184 -4.23 0.39 2.82
CA TYR A 184 -4.84 1.43 3.65
C TYR A 184 -4.33 1.38 5.08
N LEU A 185 -4.10 2.54 5.70
CA LEU A 185 -4.19 2.67 7.17
C LEU A 185 -5.68 2.82 7.48
N ASN A 186 -6.27 1.86 8.18
CA ASN A 186 -7.72 1.82 8.42
C ASN A 186 -8.10 2.21 9.84
N GLN A 187 -7.19 2.06 10.81
CA GLN A 187 -7.51 2.20 12.21
C GLN A 187 -6.25 2.55 13.01
N ILE A 188 -6.40 3.45 13.98
CA ILE A 188 -5.39 3.69 15.02
C ILE A 188 -5.95 3.16 16.33
N TYR A 189 -5.15 2.37 17.06
CA TYR A 189 -5.45 1.96 18.41
C TYR A 189 -4.55 2.70 19.39
N VAL A 190 -5.09 3.08 20.55
CA VAL A 190 -4.35 3.62 21.69
C VAL A 190 -4.67 2.74 22.89
N ASP A 191 -3.64 2.16 23.51
CA ASP A 191 -3.74 1.26 24.66
C ASP A 191 -4.74 0.13 24.44
N GLY A 192 -4.69 -0.45 23.24
CA GLY A 192 -5.54 -1.58 22.82
C GLY A 192 -6.97 -1.18 22.41
N LYS A 193 -7.36 0.10 22.50
CA LYS A 193 -8.71 0.57 22.14
C LYS A 193 -8.70 1.24 20.76
N PRO A 194 -9.66 0.91 19.87
CA PRO A 194 -9.78 1.61 18.59
C PRO A 194 -10.20 3.06 18.82
N THR A 195 -9.72 3.95 17.96
CA THR A 195 -10.01 5.40 17.99
C THR A 195 -10.75 5.85 16.73
N ASP A 196 -11.38 7.02 16.75
CA ASP A 196 -12.03 7.61 15.57
C ASP A 196 -11.21 8.78 14.98
N TYR A 197 -9.96 8.91 15.43
CA TYR A 197 -9.06 10.02 15.15
C TYR A 197 -8.56 10.03 13.70
N LEU A 198 -8.61 8.91 12.99
CA LEU A 198 -8.07 8.84 11.64
C LEU A 198 -8.99 9.51 10.62
N GLN A 199 -8.46 10.43 9.82
CA GLN A 199 -9.18 10.98 8.67
C GLN A 199 -8.25 11.35 7.50
N SER A 200 -8.71 11.11 6.28
CA SER A 200 -8.10 11.65 5.06
C SER A 200 -8.03 13.17 5.13
N THR A 201 -6.95 13.75 4.61
CA THR A 201 -6.76 15.21 4.57
C THR A 201 -7.44 15.86 3.38
N THR A 202 -7.84 15.06 2.39
CA THR A 202 -8.45 15.52 1.14
C THR A 202 -9.91 15.09 0.99
N THR A 203 -10.37 14.16 1.82
CA THR A 203 -11.74 13.64 1.82
C THR A 203 -12.24 13.42 3.26
N SER A 204 -13.53 13.16 3.45
CA SER A 204 -14.08 12.83 4.78
C SER A 204 -13.84 11.38 5.21
N LYS A 205 -13.15 10.56 4.40
CA LYS A 205 -12.94 9.14 4.63
C LYS A 205 -12.12 8.88 5.90
N LYS A 206 -12.47 7.81 6.62
CA LYS A 206 -11.81 7.37 7.87
C LYS A 206 -10.67 6.38 7.65
N TYR A 207 -9.98 6.52 6.52
CA TYR A 207 -8.79 5.74 6.17
C TYR A 207 -7.86 6.60 5.32
N ILE A 208 -6.58 6.21 5.26
CA ILE A 208 -5.58 6.81 4.37
C ILE A 208 -5.21 5.78 3.32
N ALA A 209 -5.21 6.19 2.05
CA ALA A 209 -4.77 5.33 0.97
C ALA A 209 -3.29 5.57 0.64
N PHE A 210 -2.52 4.49 0.64
CA PHE A 210 -1.13 4.49 0.21
C PHE A 210 -1.00 3.72 -1.10
N LEU A 211 -0.24 4.28 -2.05
CA LEU A 211 0.10 3.66 -3.31
C LEU A 211 1.63 3.59 -3.44
N CYS A 212 2.22 2.38 -3.37
CA CYS A 212 3.61 2.15 -3.79
C CYS A 212 3.59 1.93 -5.31
N GLN A 213 4.21 2.83 -6.08
CA GLN A 213 4.34 2.68 -7.54
C GLN A 213 5.72 3.13 -8.02
N PRO A 214 6.17 2.77 -9.23
CA PRO A 214 7.45 3.23 -9.75
C PRO A 214 7.49 4.75 -9.85
N ALA A 215 8.62 5.36 -9.48
CA ALA A 215 8.86 6.77 -9.70
C ALA A 215 8.91 7.03 -11.21
N TRP A 216 7.88 7.68 -11.74
CA TRP A 216 7.85 8.06 -13.15
C TRP A 216 9.06 8.92 -13.48
N LYS A 217 9.90 8.50 -14.43
CA LYS A 217 10.83 9.42 -15.09
C LYS A 217 9.96 10.46 -15.80
N LYS A 218 9.98 11.71 -15.33
CA LYS A 218 9.52 12.83 -16.15
C LYS A 218 10.28 12.71 -17.48
N LYS A 219 9.54 12.49 -18.56
CA LYS A 219 10.09 12.59 -19.91
C LYS A 219 10.15 14.05 -20.31
#